data_AF-A0A442U678-F1
#
_entry.id   AF-A0A442U678-F1
#
_cell.length_a   1.000
_cell.length_b   1.000
_cell.length_c   1.000
_cell.angle_alpha   90.00
_cell.angle_beta   90.00
_cell.angle_gamma   90.00
#
_symmetry.space_group_name_H-M   'P 1'
#
loop_
_entity.id
_entity.type
_entity.pdbx_description
1 polymer ?
#
loop_
_entity_poly.entity_id
_entity_poly.type
_entity_poly.pdbx_seq_one_letter_code
_entity_poly.pdbx_strand_id
1 'polypeptide(L)'
;GFLPSTLGDDGDALDGLVIHEATSAPGVVIKCDLLAALCVMQTENGETVRNDRFVFCPHKQDAHSESLLGENVPDRLRSEIEQFFLASVSGTDKQIEFEGWHDSSQALRNIHRAMRTFERKQRAAGL
;
A
#
# COMPACT_ATOMS: atom_id res chain seq x y z
N GLY A 1 5.30 2.00 4.64
CA GLY A 1 4.49 2.32 5.84
C GLY A 1 3.25 1.45 5.81
N PHE A 2 2.27 1.71 6.67
CA PHE A 2 1.04 0.92 6.71
C PHE A 2 -0.19 1.81 6.91
N LEU A 3 -1.36 1.29 6.55
CA LEU A 3 -2.65 1.96 6.75
C LEU A 3 -3.25 1.54 8.09
N PRO A 4 -3.44 2.46 9.05
CA PRO A 4 -4.06 2.12 10.33
C PRO A 4 -5.51 1.66 10.12
N SER A 5 -6.00 0.85 11.06
CA SER A 5 -7.38 0.32 11.05
C SER A 5 -7.74 -0.49 9.79
N THR A 6 -6.77 -1.20 9.24
CA THR A 6 -6.96 -2.15 8.15
C THR A 6 -6.41 -3.52 8.54
N LEU A 7 -6.91 -4.58 7.89
CA LEU A 7 -6.39 -5.93 8.05
C LEU A 7 -6.32 -6.59 6.67
N GLY A 8 -5.10 -6.91 6.24
CA GLY A 8 -4.78 -7.64 5.02
C GLY A 8 -4.97 -9.14 5.18
N ASP A 9 -4.85 -9.85 4.05
CA ASP A 9 -5.00 -11.30 4.01
C ASP A 9 -3.80 -12.04 4.62
N ASP A 10 -2.66 -11.35 4.76
CA ASP A 10 -1.47 -11.79 5.50
C ASP A 10 -1.59 -11.63 7.02
N GLY A 11 -2.68 -11.01 7.50
CA GLY A 11 -2.94 -10.77 8.93
C GLY A 11 -2.34 -9.48 9.49
N ASP A 12 -1.62 -8.70 8.68
CA ASP A 12 -1.05 -7.41 9.03
C ASP A 12 -1.91 -6.25 8.51
N ALA A 13 -1.53 -5.01 8.85
CA ALA A 13 -2.15 -3.83 8.24
C ALA A 13 -1.68 -3.69 6.78
N LEU A 14 -2.53 -3.11 5.92
CA LEU A 14 -2.18 -2.95 4.50
C LEU A 14 -0.92 -2.09 4.31
N ASP A 15 -0.06 -2.51 3.37
CA ASP A 15 1.18 -1.81 3.03
C ASP A 15 0.93 -0.54 2.19
N GLY A 16 1.54 0.57 2.61
CA GLY A 16 1.44 1.86 1.94
C GLY A 16 2.80 2.49 1.61
N LEU A 17 2.96 2.93 0.37
CA LEU A 17 4.08 3.72 -0.14
C LEU A 17 3.59 5.15 -0.40
N VAL A 18 4.21 6.14 0.25
CA VAL A 18 3.89 7.56 0.04
C VAL A 18 5.00 8.20 -0.80
N ILE A 19 4.65 8.79 -1.94
CA ILE A 19 5.59 9.47 -2.81
C ILE A 19 5.64 10.95 -2.44
N HIS A 20 6.76 11.40 -1.87
CA HIS A 20 6.99 12.79 -1.49
C HIS A 20 8.49 13.13 -1.40
N GLU A 21 8.83 14.42 -1.47
CA GLU A 21 10.23 14.90 -1.44
C GLU A 21 10.77 15.16 -0.04
N ALA A 22 9.87 15.39 0.93
CA ALA A 22 10.28 15.69 2.30
C ALA A 22 10.93 14.47 2.99
N THR A 23 11.79 14.71 3.97
CA THR A 23 12.23 13.65 4.87
C THR A 23 11.17 13.42 5.95
N SER A 24 10.86 12.17 6.28
CA SER A 24 9.94 11.82 7.36
C SER A 24 10.65 11.02 8.46
N ALA A 25 10.00 10.90 9.62
CA ALA A 25 10.48 10.10 10.75
C ALA A 25 9.53 8.92 10.99
N PRO A 26 10.04 7.76 11.48
CA PRO A 26 9.18 6.65 11.88
C PRO A 26 8.11 7.07 12.89
N GLY A 27 6.89 6.56 12.74
CA GLY A 27 5.77 6.85 13.64
C GLY A 27 4.99 8.13 13.32
N VAL A 28 5.38 8.90 12.30
CA VAL A 28 4.60 10.05 11.82
C VAL A 28 3.40 9.57 11.01
N VAL A 29 2.24 10.18 11.26
CA VAL A 29 1.03 10.00 10.45
C VAL A 29 0.99 11.06 9.36
N ILE A 30 0.91 10.63 8.10
CA ILE A 30 0.79 11.50 6.95
C ILE A 30 -0.61 11.35 6.36
N LYS A 31 -1.34 12.45 6.26
CA LYS A 31 -2.62 12.47 5.54
C LYS A 31 -2.33 12.43 4.04
N CYS A 32 -2.95 11.47 3.35
CA CYS A 32 -2.60 11.17 1.98
C CYS A 32 -3.83 10.99 1.08
N ASP A 33 -3.65 11.24 -0.21
CA ASP A 33 -4.56 10.89 -1.29
C ASP A 33 -4.09 9.59 -1.97
N LEU A 34 -5.02 8.68 -2.26
CA LEU A 34 -4.74 7.39 -2.90
C LEU A 34 -4.58 7.56 -4.41
N LEU A 35 -3.47 7.06 -4.96
CA LEU A 35 -3.19 7.13 -6.39
C LEU A 35 -3.48 5.81 -7.10
N ALA A 36 -3.00 4.69 -6.55
CA ALA A 36 -3.10 3.38 -7.19
C ALA A 36 -2.77 2.25 -6.19
N ALA A 37 -2.89 1.01 -6.64
CA ALA A 37 -2.28 -0.14 -5.96
C ALA A 37 -1.59 -1.06 -6.97
N LEU A 38 -0.40 -1.55 -6.62
CA LEU A 38 0.23 -2.68 -7.30
C LEU A 38 -0.33 -3.96 -6.69
N CYS A 39 -0.99 -4.78 -7.50
CA CYS A 39 -1.57 -6.04 -7.08
C CYS A 39 -0.47 -7.09 -6.95
N VAL A 40 -0.31 -7.65 -5.75
CA VAL A 40 0.79 -8.58 -5.46
C VAL A 40 0.27 -9.84 -4.80
N MET A 41 0.66 -10.98 -5.34
CA MET A 41 0.59 -12.26 -4.64
C MET A 41 1.95 -12.52 -4.00
N GLN A 42 1.98 -12.66 -2.68
CA GLN A 42 3.20 -12.94 -1.93
C GLN A 42 3.15 -14.37 -1.40
N THR A 43 4.20 -15.14 -1.67
CA THR A 43 4.39 -16.48 -1.12
C THR A 43 5.51 -16.45 -0.09
N GLU A 44 5.23 -16.95 1.11
CA GLU A 44 6.19 -17.08 2.21
C GLU A 44 5.88 -18.38 2.95
N ASN A 45 6.91 -19.19 3.23
CA ASN A 45 6.77 -20.50 3.89
C ASN A 45 5.76 -21.45 3.23
N GLY A 46 5.59 -21.35 1.90
CA GLY A 46 4.67 -22.19 1.12
C GLY A 46 3.20 -21.73 1.15
N GLU A 47 2.89 -20.64 1.86
CA GLU A 47 1.56 -20.02 1.84
C GLU A 47 1.56 -18.79 0.93
N THR A 48 0.59 -18.72 0.04
CA THR A 48 0.42 -17.60 -0.90
C THR A 48 -0.78 -16.75 -0.48
N VAL A 49 -0.53 -15.48 -0.20
CA VAL A 49 -1.52 -14.50 0.23
C VAL A 49 -1.50 -13.27 -0.66
N ARG A 50 -2.64 -12.58 -0.78
CA ARG A 50 -2.70 -11.30 -1.47
C ARG A 50 -2.13 -10.21 -0.56
N ASN A 51 -1.15 -9.47 -1.05
CA ASN A 51 -0.51 -8.38 -0.32
C ASN A 51 -0.25 -7.16 -1.21
N ASP A 52 -1.34 -6.55 -1.67
CA ASP A 52 -1.29 -5.37 -2.56
C ASP A 52 -0.47 -4.22 -1.93
N ARG A 53 0.32 -3.52 -2.75
CA ARG A 53 1.11 -2.35 -2.33
C ARG A 53 0.40 -1.07 -2.75
N PHE A 54 -0.17 -0.35 -1.79
CA PHE A 54 -0.93 0.86 -2.06
C PHE A 54 -0.01 2.07 -2.20
N VAL A 55 -0.26 2.91 -3.20
CA VAL A 55 0.56 4.08 -3.52
C VAL A 55 -0.22 5.36 -3.28
N PHE A 56 0.39 6.29 -2.57
CA PHE A 56 -0.23 7.55 -2.15
C PHE A 56 0.67 8.75 -2.44
N CYS A 57 0.07 9.94 -2.43
CA CYS A 57 0.78 11.20 -2.26
C CYS A 57 0.25 11.96 -1.04
N PRO A 58 1.02 12.88 -0.43
CA PRO A 58 0.51 13.76 0.61
C PRO A 58 -0.72 14.54 0.14
N HIS A 59 -1.69 14.73 1.02
CA HIS A 59 -2.92 15.44 0.70
C HIS A 59 -2.61 16.88 0.26
N LYS A 60 -3.22 17.32 -0.86
CA LYS A 60 -2.87 18.59 -1.53
C LYS A 60 -2.87 19.82 -0.63
N GLN A 61 -3.75 19.89 0.37
CA GLN A 61 -3.85 21.04 1.28
C GLN A 61 -2.73 21.07 2.33
N ASP A 62 -2.11 19.92 2.60
CA ASP A 62 -1.05 19.75 3.59
C ASP A 62 0.34 19.74 2.93
N ALA A 63 0.41 19.70 1.59
CA ALA A 63 1.65 19.74 0.83
C ALA A 63 2.09 21.20 0.59
N HIS A 64 3.31 21.53 1.01
CA HIS A 64 3.91 22.86 0.79
C HIS A 64 4.32 23.11 -0.68
N SER A 65 4.35 22.07 -1.52
CA SER A 65 4.62 22.11 -2.95
C SER A 65 3.46 21.53 -3.74
N GLU A 66 3.32 21.92 -5.02
CA GLU A 66 2.45 21.19 -5.94
C GLU A 66 2.84 19.70 -5.91
N SER A 67 1.84 18.82 -5.74
CA SER A 67 2.07 17.38 -5.81
C SER A 67 2.83 17.05 -7.09
N LEU A 68 4.01 16.44 -6.96
CA LEU A 68 4.83 15.97 -8.09
C LEU A 68 4.05 15.05 -9.03
N LEU A 69 2.99 14.44 -8.51
CA LEU A 69 2.11 13.54 -9.22
C LEU A 69 0.74 14.17 -9.38
N GLY A 70 0.16 13.99 -10.57
CA GLY A 70 -1.25 14.26 -10.81
C GLY A 70 -2.14 13.26 -10.06
N GLU A 71 -3.26 12.90 -10.67
CA GLU A 71 -4.23 11.96 -10.05
C GLU A 71 -3.82 10.48 -10.18
N ASN A 72 -2.70 10.19 -10.83
CA ASN A 72 -2.24 8.84 -11.14
C ASN A 72 -0.71 8.71 -11.05
N VAL A 73 -0.24 7.48 -10.86
CA VAL A 73 1.18 7.12 -10.92
C VAL A 73 1.62 6.94 -12.39
N PRO A 74 2.61 7.69 -12.91
CA PRO A 74 3.15 7.53 -14.27
C PRO A 74 3.77 6.16 -14.51
N ASP A 75 3.68 5.63 -15.73
CA ASP A 75 4.15 4.27 -16.07
C ASP A 75 5.63 4.03 -15.75
N ARG A 76 6.49 5.03 -16.00
CA ARG A 76 7.91 4.93 -15.62
C ARG A 76 8.09 4.69 -14.13
N LEU A 77 7.35 5.43 -13.30
CA LEU A 77 7.43 5.31 -11.84
C LEU A 77 6.82 3.98 -11.37
N ARG A 78 5.78 3.49 -12.03
CA ARG A 78 5.23 2.15 -11.79
C ARG A 78 6.29 1.08 -11.97
N SER A 79 7.04 1.13 -13.08
CA SER A 79 8.14 0.18 -13.33
C SER A 79 9.25 0.30 -12.28
N GLU A 80 9.61 1.50 -11.85
CA GLU A 80 10.59 1.71 -10.78
C GLU A 80 10.11 1.13 -9.43
N ILE A 81 8.82 1.28 -9.11
CA ILE A 81 8.20 0.70 -7.91
C ILE A 81 8.19 -0.84 -7.96
N GLU A 82 7.86 -1.43 -9.10
CA GLU A 82 7.92 -2.89 -9.30
C GLU A 82 9.33 -3.43 -9.06
N GLN A 83 10.36 -2.78 -9.65
CA GLN A 83 11.76 -3.17 -9.45
C GLN A 83 12.19 -3.02 -7.98
N PHE A 84 11.76 -1.96 -7.30
CA PHE A 84 12.03 -1.77 -5.87
C PHE A 84 11.49 -2.94 -5.04
N PHE A 85 10.24 -3.36 -5.27
CA PHE A 85 9.65 -4.46 -4.51
C PHE A 85 10.32 -5.80 -4.82
N LEU A 86 10.65 -6.08 -6.09
CA LEU A 86 11.42 -7.29 -6.45
C LEU A 86 12.78 -7.32 -5.74
N ALA A 87 13.47 -6.17 -5.70
CA ALA A 87 14.74 -6.06 -4.99
C ALA A 87 14.56 -6.24 -3.46
N SER A 88 13.47 -5.74 -2.89
CA SER A 88 13.21 -5.79 -1.43
C SER A 88 13.06 -7.20 -0.87
N VAL A 89 12.62 -8.15 -1.69
CA VAL A 89 12.47 -9.57 -1.30
C VAL A 89 13.65 -10.44 -1.75
N SER A 90 14.58 -9.89 -2.52
CA SER A 90 15.74 -10.61 -3.03
C SER A 90 16.63 -11.10 -1.88
N GLY A 91 16.93 -12.39 -1.86
CA GLY A 91 17.72 -13.03 -0.79
C GLY A 91 16.91 -13.36 0.48
N THR A 92 15.59 -13.20 0.45
CA THR A 92 14.67 -13.71 1.48
C THR A 92 13.94 -14.96 0.98
N ASP A 93 13.24 -15.66 1.87
CA ASP A 93 12.37 -16.79 1.51
C ASP A 93 11.03 -16.36 0.89
N LYS A 94 10.84 -15.05 0.69
CA LYS A 94 9.62 -14.47 0.12
C LYS A 94 9.71 -14.42 -1.40
N GLN A 95 8.62 -14.76 -2.06
CA GLN A 95 8.44 -14.59 -3.50
C GLN A 95 7.24 -13.68 -3.75
N ILE A 96 7.35 -12.79 -4.74
CA ILE A 96 6.25 -11.91 -5.14
C ILE A 96 5.97 -12.06 -6.63
N GLU A 97 4.69 -12.07 -6.97
CA GLU A 97 4.17 -12.05 -8.34
C GLU A 97 3.25 -10.84 -8.51
N PHE A 98 3.44 -10.09 -9.59
CA PHE A 98 2.63 -8.91 -9.89
C PHE A 98 1.47 -9.27 -10.81
N GLU A 99 0.23 -9.02 -10.36
CA GLU A 99 -0.99 -9.19 -11.17
C GLU A 99 -1.31 -7.92 -12.00
N GLY A 100 -0.53 -6.85 -11.83
CA GLY A 100 -0.70 -5.56 -12.51
C GLY A 100 -1.15 -4.45 -11.57
N TRP A 101 -1.65 -3.35 -12.15
CA TRP A 101 -2.02 -2.14 -11.43
C TRP A 101 -3.53 -1.93 -11.34
N HIS A 102 -3.98 -1.57 -10.16
CA HIS A 102 -5.31 -1.03 -9.91
C HIS A 102 -5.27 0.50 -9.84
N ASP A 103 -6.27 1.14 -10.44
CA ASP A 103 -6.51 2.57 -10.27
C ASP A 103 -6.97 2.90 -8.84
N SER A 104 -7.04 4.20 -8.51
CA SER A 104 -7.46 4.67 -7.19
C SER A 104 -8.85 4.14 -6.78
N SER A 105 -9.78 4.00 -7.73
CA SER A 105 -11.15 3.53 -7.45
C SER A 105 -11.18 2.03 -7.13
N GLN A 106 -10.41 1.22 -7.85
CA GLN A 106 -10.21 -0.21 -7.59
C GLN A 106 -9.49 -0.43 -6.26
N ALA A 107 -8.38 0.29 -6.05
CA ALA A 107 -7.59 0.22 -4.82
C ALA A 107 -8.42 0.61 -3.58
N LEU A 108 -9.26 1.65 -3.68
CA LEU A 108 -10.11 2.07 -2.57
C LEU A 108 -11.10 0.99 -2.13
N ARG A 109 -11.60 0.17 -3.07
CA ARG A 109 -12.48 -0.97 -2.72
C ARG A 109 -11.75 -2.02 -1.89
N ASN A 110 -10.46 -2.25 -2.18
CA ASN A 110 -9.62 -3.18 -1.43
C ASN A 110 -9.36 -2.64 -0.01
N ILE A 111 -9.04 -1.35 0.13
CA ILE A 111 -8.88 -0.70 1.45
C ILE A 111 -10.16 -0.81 2.27
N HIS A 112 -11.32 -0.45 1.71
CA HIS A 112 -12.59 -0.56 2.42
C HIS A 112 -12.92 -2.00 2.85
N ARG A 113 -12.48 -3.01 2.08
CA ARG A 113 -12.63 -4.41 2.48
C ARG A 113 -11.79 -4.71 3.71
N ALA A 114 -10.51 -4.32 3.69
CA ALA A 114 -9.60 -4.52 4.81
C ALA A 114 -10.06 -3.78 6.08
N MET A 115 -10.61 -2.56 5.95
CA MET A 115 -11.22 -1.83 7.08
C MET A 115 -12.38 -2.61 7.70
N ARG A 116 -13.30 -3.15 6.88
CA ARG A 116 -14.41 -3.96 7.38
C ARG A 116 -13.92 -5.24 8.07
N THR A 117 -12.88 -5.87 7.55
CA THR A 117 -12.28 -7.06 8.18
C THR A 117 -11.69 -6.70 9.55
N PHE A 118 -10.94 -5.60 9.63
CA PHE A 118 -10.39 -5.08 10.89
C PHE A 118 -11.49 -4.81 11.92
N GLU A 119 -12.55 -4.07 11.55
CA GLU A 119 -13.68 -3.77 12.44
C GLU A 119 -14.36 -5.03 12.98
N ARG A 120 -14.57 -6.04 12.13
CA ARG A 120 -15.17 -7.31 12.56
C ARG A 120 -14.29 -8.04 13.57
N LYS A 121 -12.97 -8.04 13.36
CA LYS A 121 -12.01 -8.66 14.27
C LYS A 121 -11.99 -7.93 15.63
N GLN A 122 -12.04 -6.60 15.64
CA GLN A 122 -12.11 -5.82 16.88
C GLN A 122 -13.39 -6.09 17.67
N ARG A 123 -14.55 -6.08 17.00
CA ARG A 123 -15.82 -6.42 17.64
C ARG A 123 -15.85 -7.83 18.22
N ALA A 124 -15.29 -8.81 17.50
CA ALA A 124 -15.18 -10.18 17.99
C ALA A 124 -14.24 -10.30 19.21
N ALA A 125 -13.26 -9.41 19.32
CA ALA A 125 -12.36 -9.30 20.47
C ALA A 125 -12.94 -8.49 21.64
N GLY A 126 -14.13 -7.89 21.49
CA GLY A 126 -14.76 -7.06 22.53
C GLY A 126 -14.19 -5.66 22.67
N LEU A 127 -13.52 -5.15 21.63
CA LEU A 127 -12.96 -3.80 21.52
C LEU A 127 -13.83 -2.89 20.64
#